data_AF-A0A956JSH2-F1
#
_entry.id   AF-A0A956JSH2-F1
#
_cell.length_a   1.000
_cell.length_b   1.000
_cell.length_c   1.000
_cell.angle_alpha   90.00
_cell.angle_beta   90.00
_cell.angle_gamma   90.00
#
_symmetry.space_group_name_H-M   'P 1'
#
loop_
_entity.id
_entity.type
_entity.pdbx_description
1 polymer ?
#
loop_
_entity_poly.entity_id
_entity_poly.type
_entity_poly.pdbx_seq_one_letter_code
_entity_poly.pdbx_strand_id
1 'polypeptide(L)'
;MNRIRFALASGVIVLLLASPAIAQQDSMVAAKNAFDDGQNLYLQSKFAEAAAKFLEAYKHKHYAAFLFNAAVCFEKNKDFAKALKHYEQFAKEDPHSTDIKQVTKRIAAIRKHLTPTSQPGSQPTAPAVPALPPVQTKGLVVIESQPEGAAIYLNDKKNGIFTRTPYTGSLPPGKHIVIIELKDYRTERKTFIVRNDRLTYLYFGLSVEKNLGWIEVKANIPGASVFVDDKTVGAVGRTPYSGNQRPGKRKIIVERVGYEPVVKEINIVAGKTHTIRVALEKVKYGWVKVTGRTTKGGKVFLDDKVVACKDYPCRTRAKIGTHRVRVQREGYKSYEHTVEVAQAAEVKLAVRLHPKPPRVKAYVSLGVAAALLTGGIITGVLSKNRADSLEDDLNARRLYDSGDSRFLEGKILAIVANSLFGLAGIAGALGIYYLFRNEGPDSYGEAESKVLAVTPTFSPTSAGITAQLRF
;
A
#
# COMPACT_ATOMS: atom_id res chain seq x y z
N MET A 1 -18.01 13.35 58.70
CA MET A 1 -17.92 12.73 57.37
C MET A 1 -16.76 13.34 56.59
N ASN A 2 -15.69 12.54 56.43
CA ASN A 2 -14.43 12.85 55.79
C ASN A 2 -14.59 13.35 54.34
N ARG A 3 -13.82 14.39 53.96
CA ARG A 3 -13.44 14.60 52.55
C ARG A 3 -11.92 14.64 52.46
N ILE A 4 -11.39 13.49 52.07
CA ILE A 4 -9.97 13.22 51.84
C ILE A 4 -9.53 13.92 50.54
N ARG A 5 -8.44 14.69 50.63
CA ARG A 5 -7.72 15.27 49.50
C ARG A 5 -6.97 14.16 48.76
N PHE A 6 -7.25 13.96 47.48
CA PHE A 6 -6.39 13.17 46.60
C PHE A 6 -5.48 14.11 45.80
N ALA A 7 -4.22 14.22 46.23
CA ALA A 7 -3.13 14.72 45.41
C ALA A 7 -2.47 13.51 44.75
N LEU A 8 -2.67 13.32 43.44
CA LEU A 8 -1.91 12.37 42.65
C LEU A 8 -0.65 13.06 42.11
N ALA A 9 0.43 12.91 42.86
CA ALA A 9 1.78 13.02 42.32
C ALA A 9 2.24 11.59 41.98
N SER A 10 2.54 11.31 40.73
CA SER A 10 3.29 10.09 40.35
C SER A 10 4.13 10.39 39.13
N GLY A 11 5.44 10.25 39.35
CA GLY A 11 6.51 10.80 38.53
C GLY A 11 6.66 10.16 37.17
N VAL A 12 7.12 10.98 36.24
CA VAL A 12 7.70 10.56 34.97
C VAL A 12 9.06 9.94 35.30
N ILE A 13 9.15 8.62 35.32
CA ILE A 13 10.42 7.90 35.25
C ILE A 13 10.93 8.05 33.81
N VAL A 14 11.82 9.01 33.59
CA VAL A 14 12.64 9.07 32.38
C VAL A 14 13.67 7.95 32.49
N LEU A 15 13.41 6.80 31.87
CA LEU A 15 14.46 5.81 31.62
C LEU A 15 15.46 6.43 30.64
N LEU A 16 16.55 6.98 31.16
CA LEU A 16 17.76 7.30 30.41
C LEU A 16 18.38 6.00 29.91
N LEU A 17 17.89 5.48 28.78
CA LEU A 17 18.62 4.50 28.00
C LEU A 17 19.84 5.21 27.41
N ALA A 18 20.96 5.18 28.14
CA ALA A 18 22.25 5.51 27.56
C ALA A 18 22.42 4.62 26.31
N SER A 19 22.40 5.25 25.14
CA SER A 19 22.44 4.54 23.86
C SER A 19 23.76 3.77 23.75
N PRO A 20 23.81 2.58 23.10
CA PRO A 20 25.03 1.80 22.94
C PRO A 20 26.20 2.57 22.31
N ALA A 21 25.89 3.64 21.56
CA ALA A 21 26.88 4.57 21.01
C ALA A 21 27.71 5.31 22.08
N ILE A 22 27.16 5.61 23.25
CA ILE A 22 27.87 6.32 24.33
C ILE A 22 28.87 5.36 25.01
N ALA A 23 28.44 4.15 25.33
CA ALA A 23 29.31 3.12 25.91
C ALA A 23 30.43 2.69 24.96
N GLN A 24 30.17 2.65 23.64
CA GLN A 24 31.18 2.34 22.62
C GLN A 24 32.25 3.43 22.49
N GLN A 25 31.87 4.70 22.67
CA GLN A 25 32.76 5.86 22.64
C GLN A 25 33.69 5.86 23.86
N ASP A 26 33.15 5.63 25.06
CA ASP A 26 33.94 5.61 26.30
C ASP A 26 35.00 4.51 26.30
N SER A 27 34.65 3.31 25.80
CA SER A 27 35.60 2.20 25.68
C SER A 27 36.72 2.51 24.67
N MET A 28 36.43 3.26 23.60
CA MET A 28 37.46 3.65 22.62
C MET A 28 38.42 4.70 23.19
N VAL A 29 37.92 5.66 23.96
CA VAL A 29 38.74 6.66 24.63
C VAL A 29 39.68 6.00 25.63
N ALA A 30 39.18 5.07 26.45
CA ALA A 30 40.00 4.32 27.40
C ALA A 30 41.09 3.50 26.68
N ALA A 31 40.74 2.79 25.60
CA ALA A 31 41.71 2.05 24.79
C ALA A 31 42.82 2.96 24.21
N LYS A 32 42.43 4.13 23.70
CA LYS A 32 43.36 5.11 23.14
C LYS A 32 44.32 5.64 24.21
N ASN A 33 43.82 6.00 25.38
CA ASN A 33 44.65 6.52 26.47
C ASN A 33 45.65 5.47 26.95
N ALA A 34 45.19 4.23 27.19
CA ALA A 34 46.07 3.13 27.57
C ALA A 34 47.13 2.83 26.49
N PHE A 35 46.78 2.91 25.21
CA PHE A 35 47.74 2.74 24.13
C PHE A 35 48.81 3.85 24.10
N ASP A 36 48.38 5.11 24.18
CA ASP A 36 49.30 6.26 24.15
C ASP A 36 50.22 6.24 25.39
N ASP A 37 49.72 5.86 26.56
CA ASP A 37 50.53 5.62 27.77
C ASP A 37 51.55 4.50 27.57
N GLY A 38 51.13 3.38 26.96
CA GLY A 38 52.02 2.27 26.62
C GLY A 38 53.15 2.70 25.68
N GLN A 39 52.86 3.54 24.69
CA GLN A 39 53.87 4.10 23.80
C GLN A 39 54.83 5.04 24.53
N ASN A 40 54.33 5.89 25.43
CA ASN A 40 55.20 6.76 26.23
C ASN A 40 56.15 5.97 27.14
N LEU A 41 55.66 4.92 27.81
CA LEU A 41 56.48 4.03 28.64
C LEU A 41 57.50 3.24 27.82
N TYR A 42 57.11 2.82 26.62
CA TYR A 42 58.01 2.15 25.69
C TYR A 42 59.19 3.05 25.29
N LEU A 43 58.94 4.32 24.99
CA LEU A 43 59.98 5.30 24.68
C LEU A 43 60.93 5.55 25.86
N GLN A 44 60.45 5.38 27.09
CA GLN A 44 61.26 5.44 28.32
C GLN A 44 61.99 4.12 28.63
N SER A 45 61.95 3.12 27.74
CA SER A 45 62.49 1.77 27.94
C SER A 45 61.86 0.99 29.12
N LYS A 46 60.69 1.42 29.62
CA LYS A 46 59.93 0.73 30.67
C LYS A 46 59.03 -0.35 30.07
N PHE A 47 59.65 -1.40 29.52
CA PHE A 47 58.96 -2.36 28.66
C PHE A 47 57.89 -3.19 29.38
N ALA A 48 58.11 -3.62 30.63
CA ALA A 48 57.10 -4.37 31.38
C ALA A 48 55.81 -3.56 31.63
N GLU A 49 55.96 -2.29 32.03
CA GLU A 49 54.84 -1.37 32.25
C GLU A 49 54.13 -1.03 30.92
N ALA A 50 54.91 -0.79 29.85
CA ALA A 50 54.37 -0.57 28.52
C ALA A 50 53.53 -1.75 28.02
N ALA A 51 54.00 -2.98 28.22
CA ALA A 51 53.26 -4.19 27.86
C ALA A 51 51.92 -4.27 28.60
N ALA A 52 51.91 -3.96 29.90
CA ALA A 52 50.67 -3.93 30.70
C ALA A 52 49.66 -2.91 30.15
N LYS A 53 50.12 -1.73 29.74
CA LYS A 53 49.28 -0.69 29.12
C LYS A 53 48.72 -1.09 27.76
N PHE A 54 49.50 -1.77 26.90
CA PHE A 54 48.96 -2.31 25.65
C PHE A 54 47.91 -3.41 25.89
N LEU A 55 48.11 -4.26 26.89
CA LEU A 55 47.09 -5.26 27.27
C LEU A 55 45.85 -4.61 27.90
N GLU A 56 46.00 -3.50 28.62
CA GLU A 56 44.88 -2.69 29.11
C GLU A 56 44.07 -2.12 27.93
N ALA A 57 44.74 -1.57 26.91
CA ALA A 57 44.08 -1.13 25.68
C ALA A 57 43.31 -2.28 25.01
N TYR A 58 43.89 -3.49 24.98
CA TYR A 58 43.24 -4.69 24.44
C TYR A 58 41.97 -5.10 25.18
N LYS A 59 41.92 -4.92 26.51
CA LYS A 59 40.70 -5.18 27.29
C LYS A 59 39.55 -4.24 26.91
N HIS A 60 39.87 -3.01 26.52
CA HIS A 60 38.87 -2.01 26.13
C HIS A 60 38.42 -2.16 24.67
N LYS A 61 39.34 -2.50 23.77
CA LYS A 61 39.09 -2.81 22.35
C LYS A 61 40.00 -3.94 21.90
N HIS A 62 39.42 -5.01 21.38
CA HIS A 62 40.12 -6.24 20.99
C HIS A 62 40.81 -6.10 19.63
N TYR A 63 41.68 -5.10 19.46
CA TYR A 63 42.48 -4.94 18.25
C TYR A 63 43.79 -5.73 18.38
N ALA A 64 44.04 -6.65 17.45
CA ALA A 64 45.23 -7.51 17.46
C ALA A 64 46.55 -6.72 17.55
N ALA A 65 46.62 -5.52 16.95
CA ALA A 65 47.80 -4.65 17.03
C ALA A 65 48.25 -4.32 18.47
N PHE A 66 47.34 -4.32 19.44
CA PHE A 66 47.70 -4.15 20.84
C PHE A 66 48.48 -5.35 21.39
N LEU A 67 48.11 -6.56 21.00
CA LEU A 67 48.83 -7.78 21.34
C LEU A 67 50.22 -7.80 20.71
N PHE A 68 50.35 -7.34 19.47
CA PHE A 68 51.64 -7.18 18.82
C PHE A 68 52.57 -6.25 19.62
N ASN A 69 52.09 -5.04 19.97
CA ASN A 69 52.89 -4.09 20.73
C ASN A 69 53.24 -4.63 22.13
N ALA A 70 52.31 -5.31 22.81
CA ALA A 70 52.58 -5.95 24.10
C ALA A 70 53.66 -7.04 23.98
N ALA A 71 53.59 -7.89 22.94
CA ALA A 71 54.57 -8.94 22.69
C ALA A 71 55.96 -8.38 22.41
N VAL A 72 56.06 -7.28 21.64
CA VAL A 72 57.31 -6.56 21.39
C VAL A 72 57.94 -6.05 22.70
N CYS A 73 57.12 -5.49 23.59
CA CYS A 73 57.58 -5.04 24.90
C CYS A 73 58.08 -6.21 25.76
N PHE A 74 57.34 -7.32 25.85
CA PHE A 74 57.79 -8.50 26.61
C PHE A 74 59.10 -9.08 26.06
N GLU A 75 59.24 -9.12 24.73
CA GLU A 75 60.48 -9.57 24.09
C GLU A 75 61.67 -8.67 24.48
N LYS A 76 61.50 -7.34 24.42
CA LYS A 76 62.54 -6.39 24.85
C LYS A 76 62.85 -6.47 26.35
N ASN A 77 61.86 -6.85 27.17
CA ASN A 77 62.04 -7.10 28.59
C ASN A 77 62.63 -8.50 28.89
N LYS A 78 62.95 -9.30 27.86
CA LYS A 78 63.43 -10.70 27.96
C LYS A 78 62.43 -11.67 28.61
N ASP A 79 61.15 -11.30 28.71
CA ASP A 79 60.07 -12.20 29.14
C ASP A 79 59.54 -12.97 27.93
N PHE A 80 60.36 -13.92 27.46
CA PHE A 80 60.12 -14.66 26.23
C PHE A 80 58.86 -15.53 26.28
N ALA A 81 58.47 -16.03 27.46
CA ALA A 81 57.25 -16.81 27.63
C ALA A 81 56.00 -15.96 27.36
N LYS A 82 55.92 -14.74 27.93
CA LYS A 82 54.80 -13.83 27.65
C LYS A 82 54.84 -13.28 26.23
N ALA A 83 56.03 -12.98 25.71
CA ALA A 83 56.19 -12.55 24.32
C ALA A 83 55.65 -13.60 23.35
N LEU A 84 56.01 -14.87 23.53
CA LEU A 84 55.54 -15.99 22.71
C LEU A 84 54.01 -16.08 22.72
N LYS A 85 53.42 -16.09 23.93
CA LYS A 85 51.96 -16.16 24.11
C LYS A 85 51.22 -15.09 23.32
N HIS A 86 51.68 -13.83 23.37
CA HIS A 86 50.98 -12.73 22.72
C HIS A 86 51.28 -12.60 21.24
N TYR A 87 52.47 -13.01 20.76
CA TYR A 87 52.72 -13.16 19.33
C TYR A 87 51.84 -14.25 18.71
N GLU A 88 51.66 -15.38 19.40
CA GLU A 88 50.76 -16.45 18.94
C GLU A 88 49.30 -15.99 18.91
N GLN A 89 48.86 -15.26 19.94
CA GLN A 89 47.52 -14.68 19.96
C GLN A 89 47.31 -13.66 18.84
N PHE A 90 48.28 -12.77 18.61
CA PHE A 90 48.25 -11.83 17.48
C PHE A 90 48.14 -12.57 16.15
N ALA A 91 48.97 -13.59 15.93
CA ALA A 91 48.97 -14.35 14.68
C ALA A 91 47.67 -15.11 14.44
N LYS A 92 46.96 -15.48 15.52
CA LYS A 92 45.64 -16.10 15.47
C LYS A 92 44.54 -15.09 15.14
N GLU A 93 44.61 -13.88 15.70
CA GLU A 93 43.57 -12.85 15.54
C GLU A 93 43.69 -12.07 14.24
N ASP A 94 44.91 -11.87 13.72
CA ASP A 94 45.16 -11.18 12.46
C ASP A 94 46.14 -11.98 11.57
N PRO A 95 45.70 -13.13 11.00
CA PRO A 95 46.55 -13.99 10.17
C PRO A 95 46.94 -13.33 8.83
N HIS A 96 46.27 -12.25 8.44
CA HIS A 96 46.52 -11.51 7.20
C HIS A 96 47.26 -10.18 7.45
N SER A 97 47.73 -9.96 8.66
CA SER A 97 48.48 -8.76 9.00
C SER A 97 49.71 -8.58 8.12
N THR A 98 50.08 -7.34 7.83
CA THR A 98 51.35 -7.03 7.16
C THR A 98 52.56 -7.52 7.95
N ASP A 99 52.41 -7.69 9.27
CA ASP A 99 53.46 -8.12 10.19
C ASP A 99 53.54 -9.64 10.40
N ILE A 100 52.59 -10.41 9.85
CA ILE A 100 52.47 -11.83 10.17
C ILE A 100 53.74 -12.62 9.84
N LYS A 101 54.38 -12.33 8.70
CA LYS A 101 55.62 -13.02 8.27
C LYS A 101 56.76 -12.80 9.27
N GLN A 102 56.88 -11.59 9.82
CA GLN A 102 57.90 -11.30 10.83
C GLN A 102 57.56 -11.99 12.15
N VAL A 103 56.29 -11.92 12.58
CA VAL A 103 55.84 -12.50 13.83
C VAL A 103 56.01 -14.02 13.83
N THR A 104 55.66 -14.73 12.75
CA THR A 104 55.85 -16.19 12.66
C THR A 104 57.32 -16.59 12.81
N LYS A 105 58.26 -15.82 12.22
CA LYS A 105 59.70 -16.05 12.41
C LYS A 105 60.14 -15.85 13.86
N ARG A 106 59.60 -14.83 14.54
CA ARG A 106 59.87 -14.58 15.97
C ARG A 106 59.35 -15.69 16.85
N ILE A 107 58.11 -16.14 16.62
CA ILE A 107 57.50 -17.27 17.34
C ILE A 107 58.41 -18.50 17.25
N ALA A 108 58.88 -18.86 16.04
CA ALA A 108 59.77 -19.99 15.86
C ALA A 108 61.10 -19.85 16.62
N ALA A 109 61.73 -18.67 16.56
CA ALA A 109 62.98 -18.41 17.25
C ALA A 109 62.82 -18.41 18.79
N ILE A 110 61.75 -17.81 19.30
CA ILE A 110 61.46 -17.79 20.74
C ILE A 110 61.15 -19.21 21.25
N ARG A 111 60.37 -20.00 20.51
CA ARG A 111 60.12 -21.42 20.86
C ARG A 111 61.42 -22.20 20.99
N LYS A 112 62.35 -22.04 20.04
CA LYS A 112 63.67 -22.67 20.08
C LYS A 112 64.50 -22.22 21.29
N HIS A 113 64.36 -20.96 21.72
CA HIS A 113 65.03 -20.45 22.91
C HIS A 113 64.46 -21.05 24.21
N LEU A 114 63.14 -21.29 24.26
CA LEU A 114 62.45 -21.84 25.43
C LEU A 114 62.55 -23.36 25.55
N THR A 115 63.01 -24.08 24.51
CA THR A 115 63.27 -25.52 24.61
C THR A 115 64.57 -25.80 25.38
N PRO A 116 64.53 -26.53 26.51
CA PRO A 116 65.73 -26.89 27.25
C PRO A 116 66.62 -27.81 26.40
N THR A 117 67.88 -27.44 26.23
CA THR A 117 68.86 -28.26 25.50
C THR A 117 69.36 -29.37 26.43
N SER A 118 68.79 -30.56 26.36
CA SER A 118 69.32 -31.74 27.05
C SER A 118 70.40 -32.40 26.18
N GLN A 119 71.64 -31.92 26.28
CA GLN A 119 72.82 -32.70 25.87
C GLN A 119 73.61 -33.11 27.12
N PRO A 120 73.72 -34.41 27.43
CA PRO A 120 74.60 -34.89 28.49
C PRO A 120 76.08 -34.70 28.05
N GLY A 121 76.83 -33.85 28.76
CA GLY A 121 78.29 -33.74 28.64
C GLY A 121 78.86 -32.45 28.06
N SER A 122 78.06 -31.49 27.61
CA SER A 122 78.53 -30.17 27.17
C SER A 122 78.26 -29.11 28.24
N GLN A 123 79.29 -28.33 28.61
CA GLN A 123 79.17 -27.16 29.50
C GLN A 123 78.01 -26.25 29.05
N PRO A 124 77.24 -25.65 30.00
CA PRO A 124 76.13 -24.78 29.67
C PRO A 124 76.64 -23.45 29.10
N THR A 125 76.95 -23.43 27.81
CA THR A 125 76.88 -22.19 27.04
C THR A 125 75.41 -21.99 26.71
N ALA A 126 74.80 -20.95 27.31
CA ALA A 126 73.46 -20.53 26.94
C ALA A 126 73.41 -20.41 25.41
N PRO A 127 72.48 -21.09 24.70
CA PRO A 127 72.40 -21.01 23.26
C PRO A 127 72.33 -19.54 22.85
N ALA A 128 73.34 -19.05 22.13
CA ALA A 128 73.33 -17.71 21.59
C ALA A 128 72.08 -17.59 20.71
N VAL A 129 71.14 -16.76 21.15
CA VAL A 129 69.88 -16.52 20.43
C VAL A 129 70.26 -16.10 19.00
N PRO A 130 69.69 -16.72 17.94
CA PRO A 130 69.82 -16.15 16.61
C PRO A 130 69.31 -14.71 16.71
N ALA A 131 70.19 -13.74 16.54
CA ALA A 131 69.86 -12.33 16.75
C ALA A 131 68.67 -11.97 15.85
N LEU A 132 67.47 -11.94 16.44
CA LEU A 132 66.28 -11.56 15.72
C LEU A 132 66.47 -10.12 15.24
N PRO A 133 66.03 -9.76 14.02
CA PRO A 133 66.12 -8.39 13.56
C PRO A 133 65.45 -7.45 14.58
N PRO A 134 65.83 -6.17 14.67
CA PRO A 134 65.15 -5.24 15.57
C PRO A 134 63.63 -5.21 15.32
N VAL A 135 62.83 -5.16 16.38
CA VAL A 135 61.39 -4.85 16.31
C VAL A 135 61.05 -3.70 17.23
N GLN A 136 60.08 -2.92 16.78
CA GLN A 136 59.53 -1.79 17.51
C GLN A 136 58.02 -1.88 17.59
N THR A 137 57.45 -1.22 18.61
CA THR A 137 56.01 -0.99 18.65
C THR A 137 55.61 -0.07 17.50
N LYS A 138 54.34 -0.17 17.07
CA LYS A 138 53.82 0.63 15.96
C LYS A 138 52.60 1.43 16.38
N GLY A 139 52.36 2.52 15.66
CA GLY A 139 51.13 3.30 15.75
C GLY A 139 49.96 2.55 15.11
N LEU A 140 48.75 2.89 15.54
CA LEU A 140 47.52 2.26 15.08
C LEU A 140 46.56 3.31 14.53
N VAL A 141 45.99 3.04 13.37
CA VAL A 141 44.88 3.81 12.80
C VAL A 141 43.62 2.96 12.87
N VAL A 142 42.55 3.56 13.39
CA VAL A 142 41.23 2.95 13.48
C VAL A 142 40.22 3.88 12.83
N ILE A 143 39.47 3.37 11.86
CA ILE A 143 38.46 4.12 11.10
C ILE A 143 37.12 3.39 11.18
N GLU A 144 36.14 4.03 11.79
CA GLU A 144 34.79 3.50 11.99
C GLU A 144 33.75 4.45 11.40
N SER A 145 32.61 3.91 10.97
CA SER A 145 31.48 4.72 10.52
C SER A 145 30.16 4.13 10.97
N GLN A 146 29.15 5.00 11.08
CA GLN A 146 27.77 4.60 11.35
C GLN A 146 26.86 5.20 10.27
N PRO A 147 26.21 4.38 9.41
CA PRO A 147 26.24 2.91 9.39
C PRO A 147 27.60 2.35 8.93
N GLU A 148 27.92 1.13 9.35
CA GLU A 148 29.12 0.40 8.92
C GLU A 148 29.10 -0.01 7.44
N GLY A 149 30.23 -0.51 6.92
CA GLY A 149 30.37 -0.97 5.54
C GLY A 149 30.68 0.12 4.50
N ALA A 150 30.86 1.37 4.93
CA ALA A 150 31.24 2.47 4.06
C ALA A 150 32.60 2.24 3.39
N ALA A 151 32.70 2.60 2.10
CA ALA A 151 33.95 2.52 1.34
C ALA A 151 34.92 3.60 1.83
N ILE A 152 36.16 3.19 2.10
CA ILE A 152 37.27 4.04 2.50
C ILE A 152 38.17 4.27 1.28
N TYR A 153 38.41 5.54 0.94
CA TYR A 153 39.45 5.94 0.00
C TYR A 153 40.54 6.71 0.76
N LEU A 154 41.81 6.40 0.47
CA LEU A 154 42.96 7.02 1.10
C LEU A 154 43.64 8.00 0.13
N ASN A 155 43.79 9.24 0.59
CA ASN A 155 44.31 10.42 -0.10
C ASN A 155 43.41 10.92 -1.26
N ASP A 156 43.13 10.07 -2.24
CA ASP A 156 42.27 10.35 -3.38
C ASP A 156 41.47 9.11 -3.83
N LYS A 157 40.59 9.27 -4.84
CA LYS A 157 39.76 8.18 -5.37
C LYS A 157 40.41 7.42 -6.55
N LYS A 158 41.59 7.83 -7.04
CA LYS A 158 42.19 7.29 -8.27
C LYS A 158 42.66 5.84 -8.10
N ASN A 159 43.10 5.48 -6.89
CA ASN A 159 43.55 4.12 -6.56
C ASN A 159 42.38 3.16 -6.23
N GLY A 160 41.13 3.59 -6.42
CA GLY A 160 39.95 2.83 -6.06
C GLY A 160 39.74 2.74 -4.54
N ILE A 161 38.87 1.82 -4.14
CA ILE A 161 38.52 1.59 -2.73
C ILE A 161 39.74 0.99 -2.03
N PHE A 162 40.22 1.67 -0.98
CA PHE A 162 41.31 1.16 -0.14
C PHE A 162 40.82 -0.01 0.71
N THR A 163 39.69 0.16 1.40
CA THR A 163 39.01 -0.88 2.20
C THR A 163 37.60 -0.41 2.59
N ARG A 164 36.94 -1.06 3.55
CA ARG A 164 35.65 -0.65 4.12
C ARG A 164 35.74 -0.48 5.63
N THR A 165 34.86 0.32 6.22
CA THR A 165 34.75 0.42 7.68
C THR A 165 34.06 -0.83 8.27
N PRO A 166 34.47 -1.32 9.46
CA PRO A 166 35.58 -0.80 10.26
C PRO A 166 36.95 -1.21 9.69
N TYR A 167 37.94 -0.32 9.81
CA TYR A 167 39.34 -0.60 9.47
C TYR A 167 40.25 -0.41 10.67
N THR A 168 41.18 -1.35 10.88
CA THR A 168 42.23 -1.27 11.90
C THR A 168 43.57 -1.67 11.28
N GLY A 169 44.59 -0.82 11.39
CA GLY A 169 45.93 -1.16 10.89
C GLY A 169 46.91 0.01 10.99
N SER A 170 48.16 -0.23 10.58
CA SER A 170 49.16 0.84 10.47
C SER A 170 49.11 1.49 9.08
N LEU A 171 49.31 2.80 9.05
CA LEU A 171 49.53 3.58 7.83
C LEU A 171 50.90 4.25 7.88
N PRO A 172 51.49 4.64 6.72
CA PRO A 172 52.72 5.41 6.71
C PRO A 172 52.61 6.69 7.58
N PRO A 173 53.66 7.10 8.30
CA PRO A 173 53.64 8.34 9.05
C PRO A 173 53.53 9.53 8.10
N GLY A 174 52.72 10.52 8.47
CA GLY A 174 52.50 11.72 7.66
C GLY A 174 51.05 12.16 7.57
N LYS A 175 50.79 13.17 6.74
CA LYS A 175 49.46 13.73 6.52
C LYS A 175 48.70 12.88 5.50
N HIS A 176 47.50 12.44 5.88
CA HIS A 176 46.60 11.66 5.05
C HIS A 176 45.23 12.32 4.95
N ILE A 177 44.50 12.00 3.88
CA ILE A 177 43.09 12.34 3.73
C ILE A 177 42.31 11.03 3.67
N VAL A 178 41.27 10.90 4.47
CA VAL A 178 40.30 9.81 4.32
C VAL A 178 39.02 10.36 3.70
N ILE A 179 38.47 9.63 2.74
CA ILE A 179 37.16 9.89 2.14
C ILE A 179 36.29 8.67 2.42
N ILE A 180 35.13 8.88 3.05
CA ILE A 180 34.18 7.83 3.40
C ILE A 180 32.93 8.00 2.54
N GLU A 181 32.50 6.93 1.88
CA GLU A 181 31.34 6.91 1.00
C GLU A 181 30.45 5.70 1.27
N LEU A 182 29.16 5.95 1.47
CA LEU A 182 28.13 4.91 1.61
C LEU A 182 26.91 5.33 0.78
N LYS A 183 26.29 4.37 0.09
CA LYS A 183 25.15 4.62 -0.80
C LYS A 183 24.02 5.35 -0.07
N ASP A 184 23.51 6.43 -0.66
CA ASP A 184 22.44 7.30 -0.14
C ASP A 184 22.83 8.14 1.10
N TYR A 185 24.12 8.15 1.48
CA TYR A 185 24.68 9.01 2.53
C TYR A 185 25.60 10.07 1.94
N ARG A 186 25.69 11.20 2.64
CA ARG A 186 26.61 12.28 2.30
C ARG A 186 28.06 11.77 2.41
N THR A 187 28.87 12.05 1.39
CA THR A 187 30.31 11.76 1.42
C THR A 187 31.01 12.65 2.45
N GLU A 188 31.81 12.05 3.31
CA GLU A 188 32.60 12.76 4.31
C GLU A 188 34.10 12.70 3.98
N ARG A 189 34.81 13.79 4.22
CA ARG A 189 36.27 13.90 3.99
C ARG A 189 36.93 14.48 5.23
N LYS A 190 37.99 13.83 5.72
CA LYS A 190 38.78 14.33 6.85
C LYS A 190 40.27 14.19 6.60
N THR A 191 41.02 15.22 6.98
CA THR A 191 42.48 15.17 7.00
C THR A 191 42.95 14.78 8.40
N PHE A 192 43.94 13.90 8.47
CA PHE A 192 44.52 13.43 9.72
C PHE A 192 46.03 13.22 9.56
N ILE A 193 46.74 13.17 10.68
CA ILE A 193 48.18 12.92 10.71
C ILE A 193 48.41 11.58 11.40
N VAL A 194 49.06 10.67 10.69
CA VAL A 194 49.47 9.37 11.24
C VAL A 194 50.83 9.54 11.89
N ARG A 195 50.95 9.03 13.12
CA ARG A 195 52.21 8.96 13.86
C ARG A 195 52.50 7.50 14.23
N ASN A 196 53.79 7.15 14.29
CA ASN A 196 54.23 5.80 14.64
C ASN A 196 54.11 5.49 16.15
N ASP A 197 53.84 6.49 16.98
CA ASP A 197 53.84 6.42 18.44
C ASP A 197 52.45 6.66 19.07
N ARG A 198 51.38 6.73 18.26
CA ARG A 198 50.03 7.05 18.76
C ARG A 198 48.93 6.24 18.11
N LEU A 199 47.80 6.12 18.81
CA LEU A 199 46.56 5.65 18.21
C LEU A 199 45.78 6.82 17.61
N THR A 200 45.48 6.73 16.31
CA THR A 200 44.62 7.68 15.60
C THR A 200 43.25 7.06 15.36
N TYR A 201 42.24 7.58 16.05
CA TYR A 201 40.85 7.13 15.91
C TYR A 201 40.04 8.14 15.09
N LEU A 202 39.37 7.66 14.04
CA LEU A 202 38.48 8.45 13.20
C LEU A 202 37.10 7.80 13.20
N TYR A 203 36.12 8.53 13.72
CA TYR A 203 34.71 8.14 13.70
C TYR A 203 33.92 9.02 12.75
N PHE A 204 33.08 8.41 11.90
CA PHE A 204 32.22 9.08 10.94
C PHE A 204 30.75 8.75 11.19
N GLY A 205 29.99 9.71 11.72
CA GLY A 205 28.53 9.63 11.73
C GLY A 205 27.98 10.05 10.35
N LEU A 206 27.59 9.08 9.53
CA LEU A 206 27.11 9.36 8.18
C LEU A 206 25.65 9.80 8.23
N SER A 207 25.38 10.97 7.67
CA SER A 207 24.02 11.48 7.52
C SER A 207 23.49 11.10 6.15
N VAL A 208 22.27 10.55 6.11
CA VAL A 208 21.55 10.33 4.84
C VAL A 208 21.49 11.66 4.11
N GLU A 209 21.79 11.65 2.82
CA GLU A 209 21.70 12.84 1.97
C GLU A 209 20.22 13.12 1.66
N LYS A 210 19.45 13.57 2.67
CA LYS A 210 18.08 14.04 2.49
C LYS A 210 18.10 15.47 1.97
N ASN A 211 18.54 15.63 0.73
CA ASN A 211 18.39 16.90 0.04
C ASN A 211 16.92 17.05 -0.38
N LEU A 212 16.04 17.45 0.55
CA LEU A 212 14.63 17.64 0.24
C LEU A 212 14.47 18.79 -0.79
N GLY A 213 13.50 18.64 -1.69
CA GLY A 213 13.03 19.75 -2.53
C GLY A 213 11.82 20.41 -1.88
N TRP A 214 11.69 21.72 -2.04
CA TRP A 214 10.50 22.45 -1.58
C TRP A 214 9.45 22.42 -2.68
N ILE A 215 8.20 22.10 -2.36
CA ILE A 215 7.08 22.22 -3.30
C ILE A 215 6.09 23.28 -2.85
N GLU A 216 5.52 24.01 -3.80
CA GLU A 216 4.39 24.92 -3.59
C GLU A 216 3.26 24.53 -4.53
N VAL A 217 2.14 24.07 -3.99
CA VAL A 217 0.96 23.67 -4.76
C VAL A 217 -0.11 24.76 -4.64
N LYS A 218 -0.41 25.42 -5.76
CA LYS A 218 -1.42 26.47 -5.88
C LYS A 218 -2.53 26.00 -6.81
N ALA A 219 -3.78 26.18 -6.39
CA ALA A 219 -4.95 25.89 -7.22
C ALA A 219 -5.77 27.17 -7.47
N ASN A 220 -6.56 27.17 -8.54
CA ASN A 220 -7.57 28.20 -8.83
C ASN A 220 -8.67 28.29 -7.76
N ILE A 221 -8.83 27.26 -6.92
CA ILE A 221 -9.75 27.25 -5.77
C ILE A 221 -8.98 26.94 -4.48
N PRO A 222 -9.25 27.63 -3.37
CA PRO A 222 -8.60 27.34 -2.10
C PRO A 222 -9.17 26.07 -1.44
N GLY A 223 -8.37 25.45 -0.58
CA GLY A 223 -8.79 24.33 0.26
C GLY A 223 -8.90 22.98 -0.45
N ALA A 224 -8.41 22.85 -1.69
CA ALA A 224 -8.32 21.55 -2.37
C ALA A 224 -7.28 20.66 -1.70
N SER A 225 -7.62 19.40 -1.42
CA SER A 225 -6.73 18.42 -0.81
C SER A 225 -5.57 18.07 -1.74
N VAL A 226 -4.37 18.01 -1.20
CA VAL A 226 -3.14 17.67 -1.93
C VAL A 226 -2.62 16.32 -1.45
N PHE A 227 -2.29 15.43 -2.38
CA PHE A 227 -1.69 14.13 -2.12
C PHE A 227 -0.40 13.98 -2.92
N VAL A 228 0.54 13.21 -2.39
CA VAL A 228 1.83 12.92 -3.02
C VAL A 228 1.95 11.41 -3.19
N ASP A 229 2.16 10.98 -4.43
CA ASP A 229 2.26 9.61 -4.94
C ASP A 229 0.98 8.78 -4.82
N ASP A 230 0.48 8.57 -3.59
CA ASP A 230 -0.68 7.74 -3.31
C ASP A 230 -1.71 8.47 -2.43
N LYS A 231 -2.99 8.25 -2.72
CA LYS A 231 -4.12 8.74 -1.93
C LYS A 231 -4.31 7.96 -0.62
N THR A 232 -3.85 6.71 -0.54
CA THR A 232 -4.06 5.85 0.65
C THR A 232 -3.36 6.39 1.90
N VAL A 233 -2.26 7.13 1.73
CA VAL A 233 -1.48 7.76 2.80
C VAL A 233 -2.22 8.95 3.42
N GLY A 234 -3.29 9.43 2.78
CA GLY A 234 -4.03 10.62 3.18
C GLY A 234 -3.45 11.90 2.58
N ALA A 235 -4.19 12.99 2.73
CA ALA A 235 -3.79 14.29 2.18
C ALA A 235 -2.61 14.85 2.98
N VAL A 236 -1.55 15.28 2.30
CA VAL A 236 -0.39 15.95 2.92
C VAL A 236 -0.71 17.39 3.34
N GLY A 237 -1.80 17.96 2.81
CA GLY A 237 -2.27 19.29 3.13
C GLY A 237 -3.40 19.75 2.20
N ARG A 238 -3.69 21.06 2.21
CA ARG A 238 -4.68 21.71 1.35
C ARG A 238 -4.08 22.92 0.64
N THR A 239 -4.57 23.24 -0.56
CA THR A 239 -4.10 24.39 -1.33
C THR A 239 -4.50 25.74 -0.70
N PRO A 240 -3.63 26.76 -0.74
CA PRO A 240 -2.22 26.68 -1.13
C PRO A 240 -1.43 25.84 -0.11
N TYR A 241 -0.63 24.89 -0.61
CA TYR A 241 0.17 23.98 0.22
C TYR A 241 1.66 24.19 -0.05
N SER A 242 2.48 24.18 1.00
CA SER A 242 3.94 24.21 0.89
C SER A 242 4.55 23.16 1.81
N GLY A 243 5.58 22.46 1.33
CA GLY A 243 6.25 21.45 2.15
C GLY A 243 7.47 20.83 1.50
N ASN A 244 8.29 20.18 2.34
CA ASN A 244 9.46 19.43 1.92
C ASN A 244 9.06 18.06 1.35
N GLN A 245 9.68 17.68 0.24
CA GLN A 245 9.47 16.39 -0.42
C GLN A 245 10.79 15.76 -0.86
N ARG A 246 10.80 14.43 -0.92
CA ARG A 246 11.97 13.68 -1.39
C ARG A 246 12.20 13.92 -2.88
N PRO A 247 13.45 14.11 -3.34
CA PRO A 247 13.77 14.24 -4.75
C PRO A 247 13.29 13.08 -5.61
N GLY A 248 13.21 13.34 -6.92
CA GLY A 248 12.81 12.39 -7.95
C GLY A 248 11.43 12.68 -8.53
N LYS A 249 11.00 11.83 -9.47
CA LYS A 249 9.67 11.90 -10.09
C LYS A 249 8.61 11.55 -9.05
N ARG A 250 7.65 12.46 -8.88
CA ARG A 250 6.53 12.34 -7.93
C ARG A 250 5.23 12.69 -8.62
N LYS A 251 4.15 12.02 -8.19
CA LYS A 251 2.80 12.30 -8.66
C LYS A 251 2.08 13.19 -7.64
N ILE A 252 1.75 14.41 -8.02
CA ILE A 252 0.97 15.34 -7.20
C ILE A 252 -0.49 15.25 -7.64
N ILE A 253 -1.36 14.86 -6.72
CA ILE A 253 -2.80 14.74 -6.97
C ILE A 253 -3.49 15.83 -6.18
N VAL A 254 -4.29 16.66 -6.86
CA VAL A 254 -5.06 17.73 -6.23
C VAL A 254 -6.53 17.47 -6.48
N GLU A 255 -7.33 17.46 -5.43
CA GLU A 255 -8.76 17.19 -5.52
C GLU A 255 -9.60 18.12 -4.64
N ARG A 256 -10.82 18.37 -5.08
CA ARG A 256 -11.84 19.07 -4.32
C ARG A 256 -13.20 18.48 -4.66
N VAL A 257 -14.06 18.34 -3.66
CA VAL A 257 -15.45 17.91 -3.86
C VAL A 257 -16.11 18.84 -4.88
N GLY A 258 -16.73 18.28 -5.92
CA GLY A 258 -17.37 19.01 -7.00
C GLY A 258 -16.47 19.37 -8.19
N TYR A 259 -15.20 18.96 -8.17
CA TYR A 259 -14.22 19.24 -9.22
C TYR A 259 -13.56 17.95 -9.72
N GLU A 260 -13.09 17.97 -10.96
CA GLU A 260 -12.29 16.88 -11.52
C GLU A 260 -10.89 16.88 -10.89
N PRO A 261 -10.40 15.73 -10.38
CA PRO A 261 -9.08 15.65 -9.79
C PRO A 261 -8.02 15.83 -10.87
N VAL A 262 -7.00 16.63 -10.59
CA VAL A 262 -5.87 16.81 -11.49
C VAL A 262 -4.66 16.07 -10.94
N VAL A 263 -4.00 15.34 -11.83
CA VAL A 263 -2.77 14.60 -11.55
C VAL A 263 -1.64 15.23 -12.35
N LYS A 264 -0.59 15.68 -11.65
CA LYS A 264 0.64 16.20 -12.28
C LYS A 264 1.84 15.40 -11.84
N GLU A 265 2.65 14.98 -12.80
CA GLU A 265 3.97 14.42 -12.51
C GLU A 265 5.02 15.53 -12.52
N ILE A 266 5.86 15.56 -11.49
CA ILE A 266 6.94 16.55 -11.36
C ILE A 266 8.21 15.86 -10.91
N ASN A 267 9.36 16.30 -11.45
CA ASN A 267 10.66 15.86 -10.98
C ASN A 267 11.18 16.84 -9.92
N ILE A 268 11.10 16.45 -8.66
CA ILE A 268 11.53 17.28 -7.53
C ILE A 268 13.06 17.22 -7.46
N VAL A 269 13.69 18.39 -7.52
CA VAL A 269 15.14 18.56 -7.40
C VAL A 269 15.49 19.07 -6.00
N ALA A 270 16.44 18.39 -5.36
CA ALA A 270 17.13 18.77 -4.15
C ALA A 270 17.43 20.28 -4.05
N GLY A 271 17.05 20.92 -2.94
CA GLY A 271 17.38 22.32 -2.65
C GLY A 271 16.72 23.38 -3.55
N LYS A 272 15.83 22.97 -4.47
CA LYS A 272 15.07 23.88 -5.33
C LYS A 272 13.60 23.94 -4.90
N THR A 273 12.98 25.09 -5.15
CA THR A 273 11.53 25.27 -5.02
C THR A 273 10.82 24.97 -6.33
N HIS A 274 9.79 24.13 -6.26
CA HIS A 274 8.96 23.74 -7.40
C HIS A 274 7.53 24.23 -7.22
N THR A 275 7.11 25.21 -8.02
CA THR A 275 5.75 25.72 -7.98
C THR A 275 4.84 24.95 -8.95
N ILE A 276 3.87 24.23 -8.41
CA ILE A 276 2.85 23.49 -9.15
C ILE A 276 1.56 24.30 -9.14
N ARG A 277 1.18 24.84 -10.30
CA ARG A 277 -0.13 25.48 -10.50
C ARG A 277 -1.11 24.49 -11.10
N VAL A 278 -2.29 24.38 -10.50
CA VAL A 278 -3.38 23.47 -10.92
C VAL A 278 -4.65 24.28 -11.16
N ALA A 279 -5.32 24.02 -12.29
CA ALA A 279 -6.66 24.51 -12.53
C ALA A 279 -7.62 23.32 -12.39
N LEU A 280 -8.44 23.33 -11.34
CA LEU A 280 -9.50 22.35 -11.13
C LEU A 280 -10.74 22.80 -11.88
N GLU A 281 -11.26 21.93 -12.73
CA GLU A 281 -12.49 22.15 -13.47
C GLU A 281 -13.69 21.57 -12.72
N LYS A 282 -14.80 22.31 -12.76
CA LYS A 282 -16.08 21.88 -12.20
C LYS A 282 -16.58 20.65 -12.94
N VAL A 283 -16.96 19.59 -12.21
CA VAL A 283 -17.58 18.42 -12.86
C VAL A 283 -18.87 18.85 -13.54
N LYS A 284 -19.12 18.39 -14.78
CA LYS A 284 -20.33 18.70 -15.55
C LYS A 284 -21.38 17.58 -15.49
N TYR A 285 -21.33 16.80 -14.41
CA TYR A 285 -22.18 15.63 -14.20
C TYR A 285 -22.53 15.48 -12.72
N GLY A 286 -23.58 14.72 -12.46
CA GLY A 286 -23.93 14.17 -11.16
C GLY A 286 -24.14 12.66 -11.25
N TRP A 287 -24.81 12.10 -10.25
CA TRP A 287 -25.10 10.67 -10.20
C TRP A 287 -26.58 10.42 -9.94
N VAL A 288 -27.09 9.38 -10.58
CA VAL A 288 -28.39 8.80 -10.28
C VAL A 288 -28.15 7.44 -9.66
N LYS A 289 -28.68 7.22 -8.46
CA LYS A 289 -28.58 5.96 -7.73
C LYS A 289 -29.96 5.34 -7.56
N VAL A 290 -30.24 4.28 -8.32
CA VAL A 290 -31.47 3.51 -8.21
C VAL A 290 -31.31 2.43 -7.14
N THR A 291 -32.24 2.41 -6.19
CA THR A 291 -32.27 1.47 -5.08
C THR A 291 -33.64 0.79 -4.98
N GLY A 292 -33.74 -0.30 -4.21
CA GLY A 292 -35.01 -1.00 -3.95
C GLY A 292 -34.91 -2.50 -4.19
N ARG A 293 -35.47 -3.31 -3.28
CA ARG A 293 -35.34 -4.78 -3.31
C ARG A 293 -35.90 -5.39 -4.60
N THR A 294 -37.01 -4.87 -5.10
CA THR A 294 -37.68 -5.37 -6.31
C THR A 294 -36.96 -4.99 -7.61
N THR A 295 -35.99 -4.07 -7.56
CA THR A 295 -35.23 -3.62 -8.74
C THR A 295 -34.08 -4.57 -9.12
N LYS A 296 -33.63 -5.41 -8.18
CA LYS A 296 -32.55 -6.38 -8.41
C LYS A 296 -32.91 -7.31 -9.59
N GLY A 297 -32.00 -7.44 -10.55
CA GLY A 297 -32.21 -8.21 -11.79
C GLY A 297 -33.06 -7.48 -12.85
N GLY A 298 -33.48 -6.24 -12.60
CA GLY A 298 -34.10 -5.38 -13.61
C GLY A 298 -33.07 -4.70 -14.52
N LYS A 299 -33.56 -3.95 -15.50
CA LYS A 299 -32.82 -3.02 -16.34
C LYS A 299 -33.17 -1.59 -15.94
N VAL A 300 -32.15 -0.74 -15.79
CA VAL A 300 -32.30 0.70 -15.58
C VAL A 300 -32.00 1.41 -16.90
N PHE A 301 -32.83 2.37 -17.27
CA PHE A 301 -32.66 3.22 -18.43
C PHE A 301 -32.51 4.67 -17.97
N LEU A 302 -31.57 5.38 -18.57
CA LEU A 302 -31.36 6.82 -18.41
C LEU A 302 -31.48 7.45 -19.79
N ASP A 303 -32.49 8.29 -20.00
CA ASP A 303 -32.84 8.88 -21.30
C ASP A 303 -32.91 7.82 -22.42
N ASP A 304 -33.70 6.78 -22.18
CA ASP A 304 -33.91 5.61 -23.07
C ASP A 304 -32.70 4.71 -23.33
N LYS A 305 -31.52 5.08 -22.84
CA LYS A 305 -30.31 4.24 -22.95
C LYS A 305 -30.20 3.30 -21.77
N VAL A 306 -29.97 2.03 -22.04
CA VAL A 306 -29.77 1.04 -20.98
C VAL A 306 -28.46 1.32 -20.25
N VAL A 307 -28.53 1.37 -18.93
CA VAL A 307 -27.37 1.53 -18.06
C VAL A 307 -26.82 0.15 -17.73
N ALA A 308 -25.53 -0.05 -17.96
CA ALA A 308 -24.83 -1.29 -17.61
C ALA A 308 -24.58 -1.36 -16.09
N CYS A 309 -25.59 -1.78 -15.32
CA CYS A 309 -25.47 -2.04 -13.90
C CYS A 309 -24.92 -3.47 -13.69
N LYS A 310 -23.66 -3.62 -13.24
CA LYS A 310 -23.13 -4.93 -12.84
C LYS A 310 -23.80 -5.45 -11.56
N ASP A 311 -24.04 -4.56 -10.60
CA ASP A 311 -24.62 -4.85 -9.29
C ASP A 311 -25.70 -3.83 -8.89
N TYR A 312 -26.61 -4.24 -7.98
CA TYR A 312 -27.63 -3.37 -7.38
C TYR A 312 -27.25 -3.05 -5.92
N PRO A 313 -27.35 -1.79 -5.46
CA PRO A 313 -28.01 -0.63 -6.09
C PRO A 313 -27.24 -0.05 -7.29
N CYS A 314 -27.96 0.25 -8.38
CA CYS A 314 -27.35 0.74 -9.60
C CYS A 314 -27.03 2.24 -9.48
N ARG A 315 -25.77 2.60 -9.65
CA ARG A 315 -25.30 3.99 -9.66
C ARG A 315 -24.72 4.32 -11.04
N THR A 316 -25.23 5.37 -11.66
CA THR A 316 -24.77 5.82 -12.98
C THR A 316 -24.49 7.31 -13.01
N ARG A 317 -23.58 7.72 -13.90
CA ARG A 317 -23.27 9.12 -14.14
C ARG A 317 -24.30 9.71 -15.10
N ALA A 318 -24.83 10.88 -14.77
CA ALA A 318 -25.75 11.64 -15.62
C ALA A 318 -25.20 13.05 -15.82
N LYS A 319 -25.47 13.66 -16.97
CA LYS A 319 -25.09 15.07 -17.19
C LYS A 319 -25.89 15.96 -16.22
N ILE A 320 -25.48 17.21 -16.07
CA ILE A 320 -26.29 18.17 -15.31
C ILE A 320 -27.57 18.46 -16.12
N GLY A 321 -28.71 18.46 -15.45
CA GLY A 321 -30.01 18.76 -16.05
C GLY A 321 -31.06 17.68 -15.75
N THR A 322 -32.18 17.78 -16.47
CA THR A 322 -33.34 16.90 -16.31
C THR A 322 -33.14 15.60 -17.08
N HIS A 323 -33.33 14.47 -16.41
CA HIS A 323 -33.13 13.14 -16.97
C HIS A 323 -34.31 12.21 -16.69
N ARG A 324 -34.70 11.39 -17.67
CA ARG A 324 -35.77 10.40 -17.51
C ARG A 324 -35.20 9.06 -17.10
N VAL A 325 -35.61 8.57 -15.93
CA VAL A 325 -35.15 7.30 -15.36
C VAL A 325 -36.29 6.30 -15.42
N ARG A 326 -36.08 5.19 -16.15
CA ARG A 326 -37.04 4.10 -16.26
C ARG A 326 -36.45 2.81 -15.72
N VAL A 327 -37.19 2.12 -14.86
CA VAL A 327 -36.79 0.86 -14.25
C VAL A 327 -37.76 -0.23 -14.69
N GLN A 328 -37.24 -1.29 -15.29
CA GLN A 328 -38.05 -2.38 -15.85
C GLN A 328 -37.51 -3.73 -15.39
N ARG A 329 -38.41 -4.62 -14.97
CA ARG A 329 -38.10 -6.00 -14.64
C ARG A 329 -39.16 -6.92 -15.19
N GLU A 330 -38.76 -8.07 -15.71
CA GLU A 330 -39.68 -9.08 -16.21
C GLU A 330 -40.64 -9.54 -15.10
N GLY A 331 -41.93 -9.66 -15.43
CA GLY A 331 -42.98 -9.98 -14.46
C GLY A 331 -43.47 -8.79 -13.61
N TYR A 332 -42.89 -7.58 -13.75
CA TYR A 332 -43.27 -6.39 -12.98
C TYR A 332 -43.72 -5.24 -13.88
N LYS A 333 -44.60 -4.37 -13.35
CA LYS A 333 -44.95 -3.08 -13.97
C LYS A 333 -43.71 -2.18 -13.95
N SER A 334 -43.38 -1.52 -15.06
CA SER A 334 -42.26 -0.57 -15.10
C SER A 334 -42.56 0.67 -14.27
N TYR A 335 -41.52 1.31 -13.76
CA TYR A 335 -41.59 2.62 -13.13
C TYR A 335 -40.80 3.63 -13.94
N GLU A 336 -41.31 4.84 -14.09
CA GLU A 336 -40.65 5.93 -14.80
C GLU A 336 -40.78 7.22 -13.98
N HIS A 337 -39.67 7.95 -13.87
CA HIS A 337 -39.62 9.20 -13.13
C HIS A 337 -38.57 10.12 -13.72
N THR A 338 -38.86 11.42 -13.69
CA THR A 338 -37.94 12.46 -14.15
C THR A 338 -37.18 13.00 -12.95
N VAL A 339 -35.85 13.01 -13.02
CA VAL A 339 -34.97 13.53 -11.96
C VAL A 339 -34.18 14.72 -12.45
N GLU A 340 -33.95 15.69 -11.58
CA GLU A 340 -33.06 16.82 -11.84
C GLU A 340 -31.68 16.53 -11.23
N VAL A 341 -30.68 16.39 -12.09
CA VAL A 341 -29.31 16.08 -11.68
C VAL A 341 -28.52 17.36 -11.56
N ALA A 342 -28.21 17.75 -10.32
CA ALA A 342 -27.36 18.88 -10.03
C ALA A 342 -25.86 18.52 -10.09
N GLN A 343 -25.02 19.56 -10.17
CA GLN A 343 -23.57 19.42 -10.23
C GLN A 343 -23.03 18.61 -9.03
N ALA A 344 -22.31 17.52 -9.33
CA ALA A 344 -21.68 16.65 -8.33
C ALA A 344 -22.64 16.10 -7.25
N ALA A 345 -23.94 16.22 -7.45
CA ALA A 345 -24.96 15.72 -6.55
C ALA A 345 -25.30 14.26 -6.88
N GLU A 346 -25.82 13.55 -5.88
CA GLU A 346 -26.38 12.21 -6.07
C GLU A 346 -27.88 12.26 -5.81
N VAL A 347 -28.68 11.96 -6.82
CA VAL A 347 -30.12 11.74 -6.70
C VAL A 347 -30.35 10.27 -6.42
N LYS A 348 -30.96 9.97 -5.28
CA LYS A 348 -31.33 8.60 -4.90
C LYS A 348 -32.78 8.36 -5.27
N LEU A 349 -33.01 7.40 -6.16
CA LEU A 349 -34.35 6.98 -6.56
C LEU A 349 -34.65 5.63 -5.92
N ALA A 350 -35.46 5.61 -4.86
CA ALA A 350 -35.90 4.39 -4.20
C ALA A 350 -37.15 3.86 -4.89
N VAL A 351 -37.01 2.78 -5.66
CA VAL A 351 -38.07 2.24 -6.52
C VAL A 351 -38.63 0.95 -5.96
N ARG A 352 -39.96 0.85 -5.89
CA ARG A 352 -40.70 -0.37 -5.61
C ARG A 352 -41.53 -0.77 -6.83
N LEU A 353 -41.18 -1.90 -7.43
CA LEU A 353 -41.90 -2.46 -8.57
C LEU A 353 -43.00 -3.40 -8.08
N HIS A 354 -44.20 -3.25 -8.64
CA HIS A 354 -45.31 -4.17 -8.39
C HIS A 354 -45.39 -5.24 -9.50
N PRO A 355 -45.72 -6.50 -9.15
CA PRO A 355 -45.87 -7.56 -10.14
C PRO A 355 -47.03 -7.25 -11.10
N LYS A 356 -46.93 -7.72 -12.34
CA LYS A 356 -48.05 -7.67 -13.30
C LYS A 356 -49.14 -8.65 -12.86
N PRO A 357 -50.42 -8.33 -13.03
CA PRO A 357 -51.50 -9.25 -12.68
C PRO A 357 -51.42 -10.52 -13.55
N PRO A 358 -51.75 -11.70 -12.99
CA PRO A 358 -51.77 -12.95 -13.73
C PRO A 358 -52.88 -12.93 -14.78
N ARG A 359 -52.59 -13.42 -15.99
CA ARG A 359 -53.54 -13.43 -17.12
C ARG A 359 -54.41 -14.69 -17.17
N VAL A 360 -54.47 -15.47 -16.09
CA VAL A 360 -55.18 -16.76 -16.04
C VAL A 360 -56.67 -16.58 -16.38
N LYS A 361 -57.34 -15.58 -15.81
CA LYS A 361 -58.76 -15.31 -16.11
C LYS A 361 -59.00 -15.04 -17.59
N ALA A 362 -58.12 -14.27 -18.23
CA ALA A 362 -58.21 -13.97 -19.66
C ALA A 362 -58.07 -15.25 -20.50
N TYR A 363 -57.05 -16.07 -20.23
CA TYR A 363 -56.82 -17.31 -20.98
C TYR A 363 -57.92 -18.35 -20.77
N VAL A 364 -58.44 -18.48 -19.55
CA VAL A 364 -59.57 -19.38 -19.26
C VAL A 364 -60.82 -18.93 -20.02
N SER A 365 -61.17 -17.65 -19.96
CA SER A 365 -62.34 -17.12 -20.68
C SER A 365 -62.20 -17.27 -22.20
N LEU A 366 -61.02 -17.02 -22.77
CA LEU A 366 -60.76 -17.24 -24.19
C LEU A 366 -60.79 -18.73 -24.58
N GLY A 367 -60.29 -19.62 -23.71
CA GLY A 367 -60.35 -21.07 -23.93
C GLY A 367 -61.79 -21.59 -23.93
N VAL A 368 -62.62 -21.13 -22.98
CA VAL A 368 -64.06 -21.44 -22.95
C VAL A 368 -64.75 -20.90 -24.20
N ALA A 369 -64.45 -19.66 -24.61
CA ALA A 369 -65.00 -19.10 -25.83
C ALA A 369 -64.66 -19.96 -27.07
N ALA A 370 -63.39 -20.37 -27.21
CA ALA A 370 -62.95 -21.22 -28.32
C ALA A 370 -63.65 -22.59 -28.34
N ALA A 371 -63.82 -23.22 -27.19
CA ALA A 371 -64.53 -24.51 -27.07
C ALA A 371 -66.01 -24.37 -27.46
N LEU A 372 -66.68 -23.31 -26.98
CA LEU A 372 -68.08 -23.03 -27.31
C LEU A 372 -68.26 -22.69 -28.80
N LEU A 373 -67.37 -21.87 -29.39
CA LEU A 373 -67.37 -21.61 -30.84
C LEU A 373 -67.25 -22.91 -31.63
N THR A 374 -66.31 -23.77 -31.23
CA THR A 374 -66.07 -25.06 -31.91
C THR A 374 -67.30 -25.97 -31.82
N GLY A 375 -67.90 -26.09 -30.62
CA GLY A 375 -69.14 -26.84 -30.44
C GLY A 375 -70.30 -26.27 -31.27
N GLY A 376 -70.42 -24.94 -31.33
CA GLY A 376 -71.42 -24.25 -32.15
C GLY A 376 -71.24 -24.52 -33.65
N ILE A 377 -69.99 -24.51 -34.15
CA ILE A 377 -69.69 -24.85 -35.55
C ILE A 377 -70.04 -26.30 -35.84
N ILE A 378 -69.62 -27.25 -35.01
CA ILE A 378 -69.90 -28.68 -35.21
C ILE A 378 -71.40 -28.95 -35.22
N THR A 379 -72.12 -28.45 -34.21
CA THR A 379 -73.58 -28.65 -34.12
C THR A 379 -74.33 -27.92 -35.23
N GLY A 380 -73.85 -26.74 -35.66
CA GLY A 380 -74.38 -26.03 -36.82
C GLY A 380 -74.20 -26.78 -38.13
N VAL A 381 -73.01 -27.37 -38.36
CA VAL A 381 -72.75 -28.23 -39.52
C VAL A 381 -73.64 -29.47 -39.49
N LEU A 382 -73.79 -30.13 -38.33
CA LEU A 382 -74.69 -31.28 -38.19
C LEU A 382 -76.16 -30.90 -38.47
N SER A 383 -76.61 -29.75 -37.97
CA SER A 383 -77.95 -29.22 -38.26
C SER A 383 -78.13 -28.97 -39.76
N LYS A 384 -77.14 -28.36 -40.41
CA LYS A 384 -77.15 -28.12 -41.85
C LYS A 384 -77.19 -29.42 -42.65
N ASN A 385 -76.38 -30.42 -42.29
CA ASN A 385 -76.39 -31.72 -42.94
C ASN A 385 -77.76 -32.40 -42.84
N ARG A 386 -78.49 -32.24 -41.72
CA ARG A 386 -79.87 -32.72 -41.60
C ARG A 386 -80.81 -31.99 -42.56
N ALA A 387 -80.70 -30.66 -42.63
CA ALA A 387 -81.49 -29.85 -43.57
C ALA A 387 -81.19 -30.23 -45.03
N ASP A 388 -79.92 -30.32 -45.40
CA ASP A 388 -79.46 -30.71 -46.73
C ASP A 388 -79.99 -32.12 -47.08
N SER A 389 -79.99 -33.09 -46.15
CA SER A 389 -80.54 -34.43 -46.41
C SER A 389 -82.05 -34.47 -46.68
N LEU A 390 -82.81 -33.54 -46.09
CA LEU A 390 -84.25 -33.41 -46.35
C LEU A 390 -84.50 -32.76 -47.72
N GLU A 391 -83.66 -31.79 -48.08
CA GLU A 391 -83.66 -31.14 -49.39
C GLU A 391 -83.30 -32.13 -50.50
N ASP A 392 -82.31 -33.00 -50.27
CA ASP A 392 -81.93 -34.07 -51.19
C ASP A 392 -83.10 -35.06 -51.43
N ASP A 393 -83.82 -35.45 -50.38
CA ASP A 393 -85.01 -36.32 -50.50
C ASP A 393 -86.14 -35.64 -51.27
N LEU A 394 -86.38 -34.34 -51.03
CA LEU A 394 -87.32 -33.50 -51.80
C LEU A 394 -86.96 -33.50 -53.30
N ASN A 395 -85.70 -33.25 -53.61
CA ASN A 395 -85.19 -33.23 -54.98
C ASN A 395 -85.28 -34.61 -55.66
N ALA A 396 -85.10 -35.68 -54.88
CA ALA A 396 -85.24 -37.07 -55.33
C ALA A 396 -86.70 -37.56 -55.41
N ARG A 397 -87.71 -36.69 -55.18
CA ARG A 397 -89.15 -37.00 -55.15
C ARG A 397 -89.53 -38.08 -54.12
N ARG A 398 -88.77 -38.19 -53.03
CA ARG A 398 -89.14 -39.06 -51.90
C ARG A 398 -90.04 -38.28 -50.96
N LEU A 399 -91.18 -38.87 -50.61
CA LEU A 399 -92.11 -38.27 -49.66
C LEU A 399 -91.65 -38.62 -48.24
N TYR A 400 -91.48 -37.60 -47.41
CA TYR A 400 -91.37 -37.75 -45.95
C TYR A 400 -92.59 -37.08 -45.31
N ASP A 401 -92.97 -37.54 -44.11
CA ASP A 401 -94.08 -36.98 -43.34
C ASP A 401 -93.56 -35.97 -42.30
N SER A 402 -94.46 -35.13 -41.83
CA SER A 402 -94.34 -34.22 -40.69
C SER A 402 -93.80 -34.85 -39.40
N GLY A 403 -93.83 -36.19 -39.27
CA GLY A 403 -93.25 -36.95 -38.17
C GLY A 403 -91.77 -37.33 -38.31
N ASP A 404 -91.08 -36.97 -39.41
CA ASP A 404 -89.66 -37.31 -39.62
C ASP A 404 -88.76 -36.68 -38.52
N SER A 405 -88.00 -37.54 -37.81
CA SER A 405 -87.19 -37.12 -36.67
C SER A 405 -86.09 -36.12 -37.04
N ARG A 406 -85.67 -36.07 -38.32
CA ARG A 406 -84.64 -35.15 -38.81
C ARG A 406 -85.05 -33.69 -38.66
N PHE A 407 -86.35 -33.37 -38.71
CA PHE A 407 -86.83 -32.00 -38.46
C PHE A 407 -86.58 -31.57 -37.03
N LEU A 408 -86.96 -32.43 -36.07
CA LEU A 408 -86.80 -32.12 -34.65
C LEU A 408 -85.32 -32.11 -34.27
N GLU A 409 -84.54 -33.10 -34.72
CA GLU A 409 -83.10 -33.15 -34.52
C GLU A 409 -82.38 -31.91 -35.09
N GLY A 410 -82.68 -31.54 -36.34
CA GLY A 410 -82.09 -30.38 -37.01
C GLY A 410 -82.40 -29.08 -36.28
N LYS A 411 -83.65 -28.89 -35.82
CA LYS A 411 -84.07 -27.72 -35.04
C LYS A 411 -83.39 -27.65 -33.68
N ILE A 412 -83.32 -28.77 -32.95
CA ILE A 412 -82.63 -28.84 -31.66
C ILE A 412 -81.14 -28.50 -31.85
N LEU A 413 -80.48 -29.08 -32.86
CA LEU A 413 -79.08 -28.78 -33.18
C LEU A 413 -78.85 -27.30 -33.54
N ALA A 414 -79.78 -26.68 -34.27
CA ALA A 414 -79.71 -25.25 -34.58
C ALA A 414 -79.86 -24.36 -33.33
N ILE A 415 -80.78 -24.69 -32.43
CA ILE A 415 -80.98 -23.97 -31.16
C ILE A 415 -79.72 -24.10 -30.27
N VAL A 416 -79.16 -25.30 -30.19
CA VAL A 416 -77.89 -25.55 -29.47
C VAL A 416 -76.76 -24.74 -30.08
N ALA A 417 -76.60 -24.77 -31.42
CA ALA A 417 -75.56 -24.01 -32.11
C ALA A 417 -75.65 -22.50 -31.82
N ASN A 418 -76.84 -21.91 -31.95
CA ASN A 418 -77.07 -20.48 -31.68
C ASN A 418 -76.76 -20.12 -30.21
N SER A 419 -77.16 -20.98 -29.27
CA SER A 419 -76.87 -20.79 -27.84
C SER A 419 -75.37 -20.83 -27.57
N LEU A 420 -74.65 -21.78 -28.17
CA LEU A 420 -73.20 -21.90 -28.05
C LEU A 420 -72.48 -20.69 -28.64
N PHE A 421 -72.91 -20.17 -29.79
CA PHE A 421 -72.36 -18.94 -30.37
C PHE A 421 -72.58 -17.72 -29.47
N GLY A 422 -73.78 -17.56 -28.91
CA GLY A 422 -74.08 -16.47 -27.97
C GLY A 422 -73.20 -16.51 -26.72
N LEU A 423 -73.09 -17.69 -26.09
CA LEU A 423 -72.23 -17.89 -24.91
C LEU A 423 -70.74 -17.68 -25.25
N ALA A 424 -70.32 -18.11 -26.45
CA ALA A 424 -68.95 -17.90 -26.89
C ALA A 424 -68.62 -16.41 -27.07
N GLY A 425 -69.57 -15.61 -27.59
CA GLY A 425 -69.42 -14.16 -27.69
C GLY A 425 -69.21 -13.50 -26.32
N ILE A 426 -70.02 -13.89 -25.33
CA ILE A 426 -69.90 -13.37 -23.95
C ILE A 426 -68.55 -13.78 -23.32
N ALA A 427 -68.18 -15.05 -23.42
CA ALA A 427 -66.91 -15.56 -22.89
C ALA A 427 -65.70 -14.88 -23.58
N GLY A 428 -65.79 -14.65 -24.90
CA GLY A 428 -64.79 -13.93 -25.67
C GLY A 428 -64.64 -12.47 -25.23
N ALA A 429 -65.75 -11.76 -25.04
CA ALA A 429 -65.77 -10.39 -24.54
C ALA A 429 -65.14 -10.29 -23.13
N LEU A 430 -65.47 -11.23 -22.23
CA LEU A 430 -64.84 -11.31 -20.90
C LEU A 430 -63.35 -11.60 -20.98
N GLY A 431 -62.92 -12.48 -21.89
CA GLY A 431 -61.51 -12.79 -22.12
C GLY A 431 -60.71 -11.56 -22.57
N ILE A 432 -61.25 -10.80 -23.52
CA ILE A 432 -60.65 -9.54 -24.00
C ILE A 432 -60.62 -8.50 -22.86
N TYR A 433 -61.71 -8.35 -22.11
CA TYR A 433 -61.77 -7.46 -20.96
C TYR A 433 -60.67 -7.75 -19.94
N TYR A 434 -60.51 -9.02 -19.54
CA TYR A 434 -59.45 -9.42 -18.61
C TYR A 434 -58.03 -9.29 -19.18
N LEU A 435 -57.87 -9.29 -20.51
CA LEU A 435 -56.56 -9.10 -21.14
C LEU A 435 -56.03 -7.67 -20.98
N PHE A 436 -56.92 -6.69 -21.02
CA PHE A 436 -56.58 -5.25 -20.92
C PHE A 436 -56.76 -4.66 -19.52
N ARG A 437 -57.47 -5.35 -18.63
CA ARG A 437 -57.66 -4.89 -17.26
C ARG A 437 -56.35 -4.94 -16.47
N ASN A 438 -55.82 -3.76 -16.12
CA ASN A 438 -54.70 -3.64 -15.19
C ASN A 438 -55.22 -3.62 -13.74
N GLU A 439 -55.25 -4.78 -13.09
CA GLU A 439 -55.53 -4.87 -11.65
C GLU A 439 -54.27 -4.55 -10.80
N GLY A 440 -54.48 -3.94 -9.64
CA GLY A 440 -53.45 -3.69 -8.62
C GLY A 440 -52.72 -2.34 -8.72
N PRO A 441 -51.98 -1.95 -7.67
CA PRO A 441 -51.27 -0.68 -7.60
C PRO A 441 -50.19 -0.57 -8.67
N ASP A 442 -49.84 0.65 -9.04
CA ASP A 442 -48.72 0.92 -9.93
C ASP A 442 -47.39 0.86 -9.19
N SER A 443 -46.32 0.58 -9.92
CA SER A 443 -44.97 0.72 -9.38
C SER A 443 -44.73 2.19 -9.02
N TYR A 444 -44.11 2.44 -7.88
CA TYR A 444 -43.84 3.79 -7.40
C TYR A 444 -42.39 3.92 -6.96
N GLY A 445 -41.95 5.15 -6.77
CA GLY A 445 -40.66 5.43 -6.17
C GLY A 445 -40.58 6.84 -5.63
N GLU A 446 -39.63 7.04 -4.74
CA GLU A 446 -39.34 8.33 -4.11
C GLU A 446 -37.95 8.78 -4.55
N ALA A 447 -37.87 10.02 -5.02
CA ALA A 447 -36.61 10.66 -5.38
C ALA A 447 -36.15 11.54 -4.22
N GLU A 448 -35.10 11.12 -3.54
CA GLU A 448 -34.38 11.97 -2.58
C GLU A 448 -33.19 12.60 -3.30
N SER A 449 -33.24 13.90 -3.52
CA SER A 449 -32.08 14.66 -3.99
C SER A 449 -31.22 15.07 -2.79
N LYS A 450 -30.09 14.39 -2.57
CA LYS A 450 -29.09 14.89 -1.60
C LYS A 450 -28.25 15.94 -2.29
N VAL A 451 -28.68 17.19 -2.19
CA VAL A 451 -27.87 18.34 -2.61
C VAL A 451 -26.98 18.72 -1.44
N LEU A 452 -25.66 18.62 -1.64
CA LEU A 452 -24.70 19.14 -0.67
C LEU A 452 -24.75 20.66 -0.73
N ALA A 453 -25.44 21.28 0.23
CA ALA A 453 -25.45 22.73 0.37
C ALA A 453 -24.13 23.14 1.00
N VAL A 454 -23.31 23.85 0.23
CA VAL A 454 -22.02 24.39 0.67
C VAL A 454 -22.24 25.86 1.00
N THR A 455 -22.40 26.15 2.29
CA THR A 455 -22.68 27.52 2.75
C THR A 455 -21.38 28.17 3.21
N PRO A 456 -20.98 29.34 2.66
CA PRO A 456 -19.88 30.09 3.23
C PRO A 456 -20.30 30.63 4.60
N THR A 457 -19.44 30.43 5.60
CA THR A 457 -19.64 30.95 6.95
C THR A 457 -18.55 31.96 7.24
N PHE A 458 -18.93 33.17 7.62
CA PHE A 458 -18.02 34.24 8.00
C PHE A 458 -18.08 34.45 9.51
N SER A 459 -16.91 34.52 10.15
CA SER A 459 -16.76 35.02 11.52
C SER A 459 -15.73 36.16 11.52
N PRO A 460 -15.67 36.99 12.58
CA PRO A 460 -14.71 38.09 12.68
C PRO A 460 -13.24 37.65 12.55
N THR A 461 -12.93 36.38 12.80
CA THR A 461 -11.56 35.84 12.79
C THR A 461 -11.30 34.73 11.77
N SER A 462 -12.33 34.27 11.04
CA SER A 462 -12.18 33.20 10.05
C SER A 462 -13.30 33.17 9.01
N ALA A 463 -12.94 32.80 7.78
CA ALA A 463 -13.88 32.39 6.75
C ALA A 463 -13.81 30.87 6.60
N GLY A 464 -14.96 30.22 6.64
CA GLY A 464 -15.11 28.77 6.57
C GLY A 464 -16.15 28.36 5.51
N ILE A 465 -16.15 27.06 5.21
CA ILE A 465 -17.19 26.43 4.40
C ILE A 465 -17.82 25.34 5.26
N THR A 466 -19.12 25.46 5.53
CA THR A 466 -19.90 24.36 6.11
C THR A 466 -20.62 23.64 4.98
N ALA A 467 -20.46 22.32 4.94
CA ALA A 467 -21.22 21.46 4.04
C ALA A 467 -22.36 20.85 4.85
N GLN A 468 -23.59 21.24 4.56
CA GLN A 468 -24.78 20.64 5.15
C GLN A 468 -25.47 19.77 4.09
N LEU A 469 -25.78 18.54 4.46
CA LEU A 469 -26.68 17.70 3.69
C LEU A 469 -28.09 18.22 3.93
N ARG A 470 -28.70 18.84 2.90
CA ARG A 470 -30.15 19.05 2.91
C ARG A 470 -30.80 17.73 2.49
N PHE A 471 -31.70 17.25 3.34
CA PHE A 471 -32.51 16.06 3.11
C PHE A 471 -33.83 16.47 2.50
#